data_AF-A0AAJ0FZS1-F1
#
_entry.id   AF-A0AAJ0FZS1-F1
#
_cell.length_a   1.000
_cell.length_b   1.000
_cell.length_c   1.000
_cell.angle_alpha   90.00
_cell.angle_beta   90.00
_cell.angle_gamma   90.00
#
_symmetry.space_group_name_H-M   'P 1'
#
loop_
_entity.id
_entity.type
_entity.pdbx_description
1 polymer ?
#
loop_
_entity_poly.entity_id
_entity_poly.type
_entity_poly.pdbx_seq_one_letter_code
_entity_poly.pdbx_strand_id
1 'polypeptide(L)'
;MISQLLEKDQREKCVVIWARDQLGLSKDDYDARVQVYKRLSVMWNDSRVRASHPLADRGGCWDQSNTVLVDDSMEKGRSEPYNILPIPEFSGLAKEPANVLPQVHDYLNALCYQEDISRYIRETPFSLSPEYELTTES
;
A
#
# COMPACT_ATOMS: atom_id res chain seq x y z
N MET A 1 -12.16 -14.61 -3.69
CA MET A 1 -11.90 -13.14 -3.68
C MET A 1 -10.68 -12.80 -4.52
N ILE A 2 -9.42 -13.02 -4.09
CA ILE A 2 -8.24 -12.64 -4.91
C ILE A 2 -8.21 -13.34 -6.28
N SER A 3 -8.56 -14.62 -6.35
CA SER A 3 -8.65 -15.37 -7.62
C SER A 3 -9.73 -14.88 -8.59
N GLN A 4 -10.68 -14.07 -8.10
CA GLN A 4 -11.74 -13.45 -8.89
C GLN A 4 -11.39 -12.01 -9.30
N LEU A 5 -10.38 -11.40 -8.65
CA LEU A 5 -9.97 -10.01 -8.88
C LEU A 5 -8.71 -9.90 -9.71
N LEU A 6 -7.78 -10.85 -9.58
CA LEU A 6 -6.49 -10.83 -10.25
C LEU A 6 -6.38 -12.01 -11.22
N GLU A 7 -5.81 -11.75 -12.40
CA GLU A 7 -5.41 -12.79 -13.35
C GLU A 7 -4.23 -13.62 -12.83
N LYS A 8 -3.91 -14.72 -13.52
CA LYS A 8 -2.87 -15.66 -13.05
C LYS A 8 -1.51 -14.99 -12.93
N ASP A 9 -1.10 -14.26 -13.95
CA ASP A 9 0.17 -13.51 -14.01
C ASP A 9 0.23 -12.40 -12.94
N GLN A 10 -0.89 -11.72 -12.67
CA GLN A 10 -0.98 -10.71 -11.62
C GLN A 10 -0.81 -11.33 -10.23
N ARG A 11 -1.41 -12.51 -9.99
CA ARG A 11 -1.24 -13.24 -8.72
C ARG A 11 0.19 -13.73 -8.53
N GLU A 12 0.89 -14.08 -9.60
CA GLU A 12 2.30 -14.47 -9.54
C GLU A 12 3.22 -13.30 -9.11
N LYS A 13 2.76 -12.05 -9.25
CA LYS A 13 3.46 -10.85 -8.72
C LYS A 13 3.19 -10.61 -7.23
N CYS A 14 2.19 -11.26 -6.63
CA CYS A 14 1.92 -11.12 -5.20
C CYS A 14 2.89 -11.97 -4.38
N VAL A 15 3.74 -11.31 -3.58
CA VAL A 15 4.72 -12.00 -2.72
C VAL A 15 4.04 -12.76 -1.58
N VAL A 16 3.06 -12.12 -0.94
CA VAL A 16 2.24 -12.70 0.13
C VAL A 16 0.80 -12.19 0.01
N ILE A 17 -0.16 -12.98 0.49
CA ILE A 17 -1.56 -12.58 0.64
C ILE A 17 -1.89 -12.77 2.11
N TRP A 18 -2.22 -11.67 2.79
CA TRP A 18 -2.55 -11.70 4.20
C TRP A 18 -4.00 -11.33 4.53
N ALA A 19 -4.57 -12.05 5.50
CA ALA A 19 -5.88 -11.80 6.07
C ALA A 19 -5.75 -11.21 7.49
N ARG A 20 -6.91 -10.93 8.12
CA ARG A 20 -7.00 -10.24 9.41
C ARG A 20 -6.26 -10.96 10.55
N ASP A 21 -6.24 -12.29 10.51
CA ASP A 21 -5.55 -13.15 11.47
C ASP A 21 -4.02 -13.01 11.42
N GLN A 22 -3.47 -12.46 10.34
CA GLN A 22 -2.04 -12.20 10.20
C GLN A 22 -1.62 -10.79 10.64
N LEU A 23 -2.56 -9.99 11.16
CA LEU A 23 -2.28 -8.65 11.69
C LEU A 23 -1.86 -8.65 13.17
N GLY A 24 -1.51 -9.81 13.72
CA GLY A 24 -1.01 -9.95 15.10
C GLY A 24 -2.07 -9.74 16.17
N LEU A 25 -3.33 -10.04 15.87
CA LEU A 25 -4.44 -9.93 16.82
C LEU A 25 -4.44 -11.10 17.81
N SER A 26 -4.82 -10.82 19.05
CA SER A 26 -5.25 -11.88 19.96
C SER A 26 -6.56 -12.51 19.47
N LYS A 27 -6.92 -13.68 20.00
CA LYS A 27 -8.21 -14.31 19.68
C LYS A 27 -9.38 -13.38 20.05
N ASP A 28 -9.31 -12.73 21.20
CA ASP A 28 -10.37 -11.83 21.68
C ASP A 28 -10.48 -10.58 20.79
N ASP A 29 -9.35 -9.98 20.38
CA ASP A 29 -9.33 -8.84 19.46
C ASP A 29 -9.86 -9.20 18.06
N TYR A 30 -9.56 -10.41 17.60
CA TYR A 30 -10.07 -10.94 16.35
C TYR A 30 -11.60 -11.08 16.41
N ASP A 31 -12.10 -11.75 17.45
CA ASP A 31 -13.54 -12.02 17.65
C ASP A 31 -14.34 -10.73 17.88
N ALA A 32 -13.75 -9.76 18.60
CA ALA A 32 -14.35 -8.45 18.87
C ALA A 32 -14.28 -7.48 17.67
N ARG A 33 -13.63 -7.85 16.56
CA ARG A 33 -13.50 -7.03 15.34
C ARG A 33 -12.95 -5.62 15.60
N VAL A 34 -11.97 -5.51 16.50
CA VAL A 34 -11.33 -4.22 16.83
C VAL A 34 -10.69 -3.54 15.62
N GLN A 35 -10.44 -2.24 15.71
CA GLN A 35 -9.62 -1.52 14.73
C GLN A 35 -8.23 -2.18 14.62
N VAL A 36 -7.76 -2.39 13.40
CA VAL A 36 -6.45 -3.01 13.14
C VAL A 36 -5.42 -1.98 12.71
N TYR A 37 -4.16 -2.33 12.93
CA TYR A 37 -2.99 -1.59 12.48
C TYR A 37 -2.17 -2.49 11.55
N LYS A 38 -1.75 -1.95 10.41
CA LYS A 38 -0.94 -2.64 9.40
C LYS A 38 0.52 -2.21 9.56
N ARG A 39 1.21 -2.93 10.45
CA ARG A 39 2.61 -2.64 10.79
C ARG A 39 3.53 -3.16 9.68
N LEU A 40 4.09 -2.26 8.87
CA LEU A 40 4.97 -2.66 7.75
C LEU A 40 6.24 -3.36 8.24
N SER A 41 6.74 -2.99 9.42
CA SER A 41 7.82 -3.72 10.09
C SER A 41 7.55 -5.22 10.28
N VAL A 42 6.30 -5.65 10.41
CA VAL A 42 5.95 -7.08 10.45
C VAL A 42 6.11 -7.71 9.05
N MET A 43 5.69 -7.00 8.00
CA MET A 43 5.90 -7.43 6.61
C MET A 43 7.38 -7.52 6.25
N TRP A 44 8.17 -6.49 6.57
CA TRP A 44 9.61 -6.46 6.27
C TRP A 44 10.40 -7.57 6.94
N ASN A 45 9.89 -8.16 8.03
CA ASN A 45 10.54 -9.26 8.73
C ASN A 45 10.10 -10.66 8.24
N ASP A 46 9.04 -10.77 7.43
CA ASP A 46 8.62 -12.04 6.84
C ASP A 46 9.68 -12.55 5.85
N SER A 47 10.02 -13.84 5.94
CA SER A 47 11.12 -14.42 5.15
C SER A 47 10.85 -14.40 3.65
N ARG A 48 9.60 -14.54 3.21
CA ARG A 48 9.23 -14.49 1.78
C ARG A 48 9.28 -13.06 1.27
N VAL A 49 8.82 -12.10 2.08
CA VAL A 49 8.91 -10.67 1.75
C VAL A 49 10.37 -10.24 1.65
N ARG A 50 11.21 -10.60 2.62
CA ARG A 50 12.66 -10.30 2.56
C ARG A 50 13.33 -10.87 1.32
N ALA A 51 13.03 -12.13 0.99
CA ALA A 51 13.60 -12.80 -0.16
C ALA A 51 13.11 -12.23 -1.51
N SER A 52 11.98 -11.50 -1.54
CA SER A 52 11.47 -10.90 -2.78
C SER A 52 12.19 -9.61 -3.18
N HIS A 53 13.03 -9.04 -2.30
CA HIS A 53 13.76 -7.83 -2.64
C HIS A 53 14.74 -8.12 -3.81
N PRO A 54 14.74 -7.33 -4.90
CA PRO A 54 15.56 -7.62 -6.10
C PRO A 54 17.07 -7.71 -5.83
N LEU A 55 17.53 -7.07 -4.74
CA LEU A 55 18.92 -7.07 -4.30
C LEU A 55 19.13 -7.85 -2.99
N ALA A 56 18.24 -8.77 -2.62
CA ALA A 56 18.33 -9.54 -1.37
C ALA A 56 19.71 -10.21 -1.18
N ASP A 57 20.24 -10.83 -2.25
CA ASP A 57 21.56 -11.48 -2.25
C ASP A 57 22.74 -10.52 -2.06
N ARG A 58 22.50 -9.21 -2.22
CA ARG A 58 23.48 -8.13 -2.03
C ARG A 58 23.21 -7.32 -0.77
N GLY A 59 22.35 -7.82 0.12
CA GLY A 59 21.99 -7.16 1.38
C GLY A 59 20.89 -6.11 1.27
N GLY A 60 20.24 -5.96 0.10
CA GLY A 60 19.08 -5.09 -0.04
C GLY A 60 17.87 -5.63 0.73
N CYS A 61 17.01 -4.73 1.21
CA CYS A 61 15.84 -5.10 1.99
C CYS A 61 14.67 -4.13 1.74
N TRP A 62 13.47 -4.62 1.99
CA TRP A 62 12.30 -3.75 2.08
C TRP A 62 12.29 -3.05 3.43
N ASP A 63 12.10 -1.75 3.42
CA ASP A 63 11.97 -0.91 4.61
C ASP A 63 11.12 0.34 4.30
N GLN A 64 11.15 1.33 5.17
CA GLN A 64 10.38 2.57 4.98
C GLN A 64 10.82 3.37 3.74
N SER A 65 12.07 3.23 3.29
CA SER A 65 12.60 4.02 2.17
C SER A 65 12.05 3.56 0.82
N ASN A 66 11.44 2.36 0.75
CA ASN A 66 11.03 1.73 -0.52
C ASN A 66 9.69 0.96 -0.46
N THR A 67 8.88 1.13 0.59
CA THR A 67 7.59 0.43 0.75
C THR A 67 6.41 1.39 0.87
N VAL A 68 5.35 1.18 0.09
CA VAL A 68 4.09 1.94 0.18
C VAL A 68 2.94 1.05 0.64
N LEU A 69 2.15 1.55 1.58
CA LEU A 69 0.86 1.01 2.02
C LEU A 69 -0.27 1.84 1.40
N VAL A 70 -1.06 1.25 0.50
CA VAL A 70 -2.28 1.89 -0.01
C VAL A 70 -3.47 1.40 0.80
N ASP A 71 -4.18 2.30 1.47
CA ASP A 71 -5.31 1.97 2.34
C ASP A 71 -6.31 3.14 2.41
N ASP A 72 -7.51 2.91 2.92
CA ASP A 72 -8.56 3.92 3.06
C ASP A 72 -8.50 4.73 4.36
N SER A 73 -7.69 4.28 5.33
CA SER A 73 -7.64 4.86 6.67
C SER A 73 -6.20 5.07 7.13
N MET A 74 -5.90 6.32 7.46
CA MET A 74 -4.62 6.74 8.04
C MET A 74 -4.31 5.98 9.35
N GLU A 75 -5.34 5.66 10.13
CA GLU A 75 -5.23 4.96 11.40
C GLU A 75 -4.50 3.63 11.22
N LYS A 76 -4.77 2.90 10.13
CA LYS A 76 -4.16 1.59 9.86
C LYS A 76 -2.65 1.71 9.62
N GLY A 77 -2.16 2.83 9.09
CA GLY A 77 -0.74 3.09 8.85
C GLY A 77 -0.01 3.81 9.99
N ARG A 78 -0.61 3.92 11.19
CA ARG A 78 -0.06 4.73 12.29
C ARG A 78 1.37 4.40 12.72
N SER A 79 1.82 3.16 12.56
CA SER A 79 3.19 2.76 12.90
C SER A 79 4.23 3.28 11.90
N GLU A 80 3.85 3.47 10.64
CA GLU A 80 4.69 3.97 9.56
C GLU A 80 3.93 5.10 8.82
N PRO A 81 3.71 6.26 9.47
CA PRO A 81 2.74 7.28 9.03
C PRO A 81 3.12 7.98 7.72
N TYR A 82 4.35 7.82 7.24
CA TYR A 82 4.85 8.36 5.98
C TYR A 82 5.05 7.29 4.91
N ASN A 83 4.51 6.10 5.13
CA ASN A 83 4.47 5.03 4.14
C ASN A 83 3.04 4.72 3.69
N ILE A 84 2.03 5.41 4.21
CA ILE A 84 0.64 5.21 3.85
C ILE A 84 0.16 6.25 2.83
N LEU A 85 -0.50 5.80 1.77
CA LEU A 85 -1.29 6.61 0.85
C LEU A 85 -2.77 6.40 1.17
N PRO A 86 -3.41 7.33 1.91
CA PRO A 86 -4.84 7.26 2.16
C PRO A 86 -5.61 7.54 0.87
N ILE A 87 -6.52 6.65 0.50
CA ILE A 87 -7.43 6.83 -0.65
C ILE A 87 -8.89 6.75 -0.19
N PRO A 88 -9.84 7.40 -0.88
CA PRO A 88 -11.26 7.25 -0.57
C PRO A 88 -11.70 5.79 -0.63
N GLU A 89 -12.55 5.38 0.31
CA GLU A 89 -13.24 4.10 0.24
C GLU A 89 -14.15 4.09 -1.00
N PHE A 90 -14.07 3.03 -1.80
CA PHE A 90 -14.98 2.85 -2.92
C PHE A 90 -16.31 2.27 -2.44
N SER A 91 -17.36 3.08 -2.44
CA SER A 91 -18.71 2.68 -2.01
C SER A 91 -19.66 2.34 -3.17
N GLY A 92 -19.21 2.53 -4.42
CA GLY A 92 -20.01 2.27 -5.62
C GLY A 92 -21.14 3.26 -5.86
N LEU A 93 -21.08 4.44 -5.22
CA LEU A 93 -22.10 5.47 -5.35
C LEU A 93 -21.90 6.32 -6.61
N ALA A 94 -22.94 7.03 -7.05
CA ALA A 94 -22.87 7.88 -8.24
C ALA A 94 -21.96 9.13 -8.08
N LYS A 95 -21.48 9.41 -6.86
CA LYS A 95 -20.67 10.59 -6.51
C LYS A 95 -19.25 10.21 -6.03
N GLU A 96 -18.70 9.12 -6.55
CA GLU A 96 -17.32 8.75 -6.27
C GLU A 96 -16.35 9.76 -6.91
N PRO A 97 -15.23 10.09 -6.24
CA PRO A 97 -14.16 10.85 -6.86
C PRO A 97 -13.66 10.12 -8.12
N ALA A 98 -13.69 10.80 -9.25
CA ALA A 98 -13.14 10.26 -10.49
C ALA A 98 -11.61 10.18 -10.42
N ASN A 99 -11.02 9.27 -11.19
CA ASN A 99 -9.58 9.20 -11.43
C ASN A 99 -8.70 9.06 -10.17
N VAL A 100 -9.18 8.43 -9.10
CA VAL A 100 -8.37 8.14 -7.89
C VAL A 100 -7.16 7.27 -8.24
N LEU A 101 -7.37 6.11 -8.89
CA LEU A 101 -6.30 5.17 -9.18
C LEU A 101 -5.23 5.71 -10.14
N PRO A 102 -5.57 6.43 -11.23
CA PRO A 102 -4.58 7.14 -12.04
C PRO A 102 -3.70 8.11 -11.24
N GLN A 103 -4.29 8.88 -10.33
CA GLN A 103 -3.51 9.79 -9.46
C GLN A 103 -2.57 9.04 -8.52
N VAL A 104 -3.03 7.92 -7.95
CA VAL A 104 -2.17 7.03 -7.15
C VAL A 104 -1.02 6.49 -7.99
N HIS A 105 -1.29 6.06 -9.22
CA HIS A 105 -0.27 5.58 -10.16
C HIS A 105 0.79 6.66 -10.46
N ASP A 106 0.38 7.88 -10.76
CA ASP A 106 1.31 8.98 -11.04
C ASP A 106 2.17 9.32 -9.83
N TYR A 107 1.58 9.31 -8.64
CA TYR A 107 2.32 9.51 -7.40
C TYR A 107 3.31 8.38 -7.14
N LEU A 108 2.92 7.11 -7.33
CA LEU A 108 3.85 5.96 -7.22
C LEU A 108 5.01 6.07 -8.22
N ASN A 109 4.75 6.54 -9.45
CA ASN A 109 5.81 6.79 -10.43
C ASN A 109 6.78 7.90 -9.98
N ALA A 110 6.29 8.96 -9.35
CA ALA A 110 7.14 9.99 -8.76
C ALA A 110 8.03 9.43 -7.63
N LEU A 111 7.50 8.50 -6.82
CA LEU A 111 8.24 7.82 -5.75
C LEU A 111 9.38 6.94 -6.29
N CYS A 112 9.23 6.34 -7.47
CA CYS A 112 10.28 5.51 -8.09
C CYS A 112 11.60 6.26 -8.36
N TYR A 113 11.58 7.59 -8.37
CA TYR A 113 12.77 8.44 -8.55
C TYR A 113 13.38 8.93 -7.23
N GLN A 114 12.84 8.52 -6.08
CA GLN A 114 13.30 8.95 -4.76
C GLN A 114 14.16 7.87 -4.10
N GLU A 115 15.22 8.28 -3.41
CA GLU A 115 16.06 7.37 -2.62
C GLU A 115 15.38 6.95 -1.31
N ASP A 116 14.63 7.86 -0.69
CA ASP A 116 13.82 7.61 0.51
C ASP A 116 12.39 8.12 0.28
N ILE A 117 11.50 7.20 -0.06
CA ILE A 117 10.10 7.55 -0.33
C ILE A 117 9.37 8.04 0.92
N SER A 118 9.73 7.55 2.12
CA SER A 118 9.06 7.98 3.36
C SER A 118 9.34 9.45 3.66
N ARG A 119 10.57 9.89 3.40
CA ARG A 119 10.93 11.30 3.47
C ARG A 119 10.15 12.12 2.44
N TYR A 120 10.09 11.66 1.19
CA TYR A 120 9.36 12.35 0.13
C TYR A 120 7.86 12.48 0.46
N ILE A 121 7.22 11.39 0.90
CA ILE A 121 5.80 11.38 1.30
C ILE A 121 5.55 12.37 2.45
N ARG A 122 6.48 12.47 3.41
CA ARG A 122 6.37 13.45 4.50
C ARG A 122 6.43 14.89 4.00
N GLU A 123 7.33 15.17 3.07
CA GLU A 123 7.58 16.53 2.55
C GLU A 123 6.56 16.95 1.47
N THR A 124 6.04 15.98 0.72
CA THR A 124 5.10 16.15 -0.40
C THR A 124 4.00 15.09 -0.31
N PRO A 125 3.09 15.19 0.68
CA PRO A 125 2.07 14.16 0.92
C PRO A 125 1.12 14.02 -0.27
N PHE A 126 0.72 12.78 -0.54
CA PHE A 126 -0.29 12.50 -1.56
C PHE A 126 -1.61 13.20 -1.23
N SER A 127 -2.15 13.90 -2.22
CA SER A 127 -3.45 14.55 -2.14
C SER A 127 -4.15 14.39 -3.48
N LEU A 128 -5.43 14.02 -3.43
CA LEU A 128 -6.24 13.98 -4.63
C LEU A 128 -6.52 15.40 -5.15
N SER A 129 -6.38 15.56 -6.46
CA SER A 129 -6.78 16.73 -7.21
C SER A 129 -8.16 16.48 -7.84
N PRO A 130 -9.18 17.31 -7.53
CA PRO A 130 -10.47 17.26 -8.21
C PRO A 130 -10.38 17.65 -9.69
N GLU A 131 -9.35 18.41 -10.05
CA GLU A 131 -9.06 18.93 -11.39
C GLU A 131 -8.19 17.95 -12.20
N TYR A 132 -7.97 16.71 -11.71
CA TYR A 132 -7.13 15.76 -12.42
C TYR A 132 -7.79 15.30 -13.72
N GLU A 133 -7.10 15.58 -14.83
CA GLU A 133 -7.43 15.10 -16.15
C GLU A 133 -6.53 13.92 -16.51
N LEU A 134 -7.15 12.81 -16.91
CA LEU A 134 -6.40 11.67 -17.44
C LEU A 134 -5.86 12.08 -18.81
N THR A 135 -4.54 12.28 -18.91
CA THR A 135 -3.91 12.51 -20.21
C THR A 135 -3.95 11.20 -21.00
N THR A 136 -4.72 11.15 -22.08
CA THR A 136 -4.59 10.08 -23.06
C THR A 136 -3.24 10.27 -23.75
N GLU A 137 -2.23 9.49 -23.37
CA GLU A 137 -1.02 9.40 -24.19
C GLU A 137 -1.41 8.97 -25.61
N SER A 138 -0.87 9.67 -26.60
CA SER A 138 -1.11 9.49 -28.05
C SER A 138 -0.24 8.40 -28.63
#